data_AF-A0A7W0EI81-F1
#
_entry.id   AF-A0A7W0EI81-F1
#
_cell.length_a   1.000
_cell.length_b   1.000
_cell.length_c   1.000
_cell.angle_alpha   90.00
_cell.angle_beta   90.00
_cell.angle_gamma   90.00
#
_symmetry.space_group_name_H-M   'P 1'
#
loop_
_entity.id
_entity.type
_entity.pdbx_description
1 polymer ?
#
loop_
_entity_poly.entity_id
_entity_poly.type
_entity_poly.pdbx_seq_one_letter_code
_entity_poly.pdbx_strand_id
1 'polypeptide(L)'
;MDGNDYSVFSILPPYNNLVAQLVKKGNGTASRVVSGVTITYEAEPSFAGKWNTISSTKTNFWEHVGALFGVTLSPDMGLKNNAVQSTTPQPMTYNAEHDWWIAEGIPTSPQNDDGTYNHYPMVKVVARETLSGAILATTTTVLPVSDEMDCKKCHGSTSGYSAAMPASGWENDPNAEKDYKLNILKLHDEQNDISPYLNDLKQLGYDYTGSLLATAQSGTPILCAICHKSNALGTSGFSGIPPLTTAIHSLHADVLDPSNGESLNSSTNRTACYTCHPGSSTQCLRGAMGKATDAKGNTLMQCQSCHGSISAVGAATREGWLQAPSCQNCHQNGQRYTEAVTDALTGALTPVVDTRFATNANTPAAGSNLYRFSRGHGQLQCEACHGATHAIYPSLRAEDNVQSIAAQGHAGTIAECTVCHTTVPNTVTGGPHGMHTIGQQWISKHQDAADGNAKNCTACHGKDYRGSQLSKTFSARSFSIDHGTKTFAAGHQVSCYDCHNGPDGE
;
A
#
# COMPACT_ATOMS: atom_id res chain seq x y z
N MET A 1 11.13 5.42 5.04
CA MET A 1 12.13 6.39 5.49
C MET A 1 13.46 6.01 4.86
N ASP A 2 14.31 6.98 4.56
CA ASP A 2 15.58 6.75 3.84
C ASP A 2 16.72 6.31 4.78
N GLY A 3 16.53 5.20 5.47
CA GLY A 3 17.37 4.86 6.61
C GLY A 3 17.07 5.76 7.82
N ASN A 4 18.00 5.80 8.78
CA ASN A 4 17.89 6.60 10.00
C ASN A 4 18.70 7.92 9.97
N ASP A 5 19.54 8.16 8.96
CA ASP A 5 20.36 9.38 8.79
C ASP A 5 19.85 10.29 7.65
N TYR A 6 19.59 11.56 7.93
CA TYR A 6 19.15 12.58 6.99
C TYR A 6 20.21 13.66 6.74
N SER A 7 21.45 13.43 7.18
CA SER A 7 22.52 14.44 7.14
C SER A 7 23.21 14.57 5.77
N VAL A 8 23.09 13.54 4.91
CA VAL A 8 23.72 13.52 3.57
C VAL A 8 22.70 13.80 2.47
N PHE A 9 21.67 12.96 2.34
CA PHE A 9 20.56 13.20 1.42
C PHE A 9 19.26 12.53 1.87
N SER A 10 18.14 12.96 1.28
CA SER A 10 16.82 12.32 1.39
C SER A 10 16.10 12.19 0.04
N ILE A 11 15.50 11.02 -0.17
CA ILE A 11 14.53 10.64 -1.20
C ILE A 11 13.10 10.80 -0.65
N LEU A 12 12.80 10.30 0.55
CA LEU A 12 11.52 10.35 1.26
C LEU A 12 11.69 10.57 2.78
N PRO A 13 10.85 11.44 3.38
CA PRO A 13 10.83 11.65 4.83
C PRO A 13 10.25 10.42 5.58
N PRO A 14 10.33 10.37 6.92
CA PRO A 14 9.48 9.48 7.72
C PRO A 14 8.02 9.88 7.50
N TYR A 15 7.24 9.00 6.87
CA TYR A 15 5.95 9.38 6.32
C TYR A 15 5.00 8.20 6.20
N ASN A 16 3.86 8.27 6.91
CA ASN A 16 2.76 7.32 6.79
C ASN A 16 1.42 8.05 6.68
N ASN A 17 0.45 7.43 6.02
CA ASN A 17 -0.89 7.99 5.86
C ASN A 17 -1.90 7.06 6.49
N LEU A 18 -2.73 7.62 7.36
CA LEU A 18 -3.84 6.92 7.99
C LEU A 18 -5.15 7.54 7.51
N VAL A 19 -6.05 6.71 6.96
CA VAL A 19 -7.40 7.12 6.55
C VAL A 19 -8.45 6.32 7.30
N ALA A 20 -9.60 6.93 7.56
CA ALA A 20 -10.71 6.30 8.26
C ALA A 20 -12.07 6.75 7.69
N GLN A 21 -13.03 5.83 7.64
CA GLN A 21 -14.43 6.12 7.41
C GLN A 21 -15.26 5.51 8.54
N LEU A 22 -16.18 6.31 9.11
CA LEU A 22 -17.09 5.86 10.15
C LEU A 22 -18.43 5.50 9.52
N VAL A 23 -18.97 4.33 9.87
CA VAL A 23 -20.27 3.86 9.37
C VAL A 23 -21.25 3.72 10.54
N LYS A 24 -22.38 4.40 10.44
CA LYS A 24 -23.53 4.15 11.31
C LYS A 24 -24.25 2.92 10.77
N LYS A 25 -24.35 1.88 11.60
CA LYS A 25 -25.08 0.66 11.23
C LYS A 25 -26.57 0.97 11.05
N GLY A 26 -27.23 0.24 10.14
CA GLY A 26 -28.66 0.40 9.89
C GLY A 26 -29.31 -0.79 9.22
N ASN A 27 -30.64 -0.90 9.31
CA ASN A 27 -31.44 -1.92 8.65
C ASN A 27 -31.67 -1.51 7.18
N GLY A 28 -30.75 -1.86 6.29
CA GLY A 28 -30.75 -1.40 4.89
C GLY A 28 -30.44 0.09 4.70
N THR A 29 -30.21 0.83 5.77
CA THR A 29 -29.91 2.29 5.76
C THR A 29 -28.55 2.62 6.36
N ALA A 30 -27.61 1.67 6.34
CA ALA A 30 -26.25 1.92 6.79
C ALA A 30 -25.65 3.09 5.99
N SER A 31 -25.02 4.02 6.69
CA SER A 31 -24.55 5.27 6.09
C SER A 31 -23.25 5.74 6.72
N ARG A 32 -22.44 6.44 5.94
CA ARG A 32 -21.21 7.06 6.44
C ARG A 32 -21.55 8.27 7.31
N VAL A 33 -20.78 8.42 8.37
CA VAL A 33 -20.85 9.56 9.29
C VAL A 33 -19.73 10.53 8.94
N VAL A 34 -20.11 11.74 8.54
CA VAL A 34 -19.19 12.78 8.02
C VAL A 34 -19.12 14.02 8.91
N SER A 35 -19.98 14.12 9.92
CA SER A 35 -20.07 15.28 10.81
C SER A 35 -20.58 14.89 12.20
N GLY A 36 -20.43 15.79 13.18
CA GLY A 36 -20.88 15.55 14.57
C GLY A 36 -20.00 14.54 15.33
N VAL A 37 -18.84 14.21 14.77
CA VAL A 37 -17.85 13.31 15.37
C VAL A 37 -16.47 13.91 15.31
N THR A 38 -15.62 13.53 16.27
CA THR A 38 -14.17 13.68 16.19
C THR A 38 -13.56 12.31 15.99
N ILE A 39 -12.60 12.20 15.07
CA ILE A 39 -11.81 10.98 14.89
C ILE A 39 -10.37 11.27 15.30
N THR A 40 -9.83 10.41 16.15
CA THR A 40 -8.46 10.50 16.63
C THR A 40 -7.70 9.20 16.41
N TYR A 41 -6.38 9.27 16.38
CA TYR A 41 -5.49 8.11 16.41
C TYR A 41 -4.56 8.18 17.63
N GLU A 42 -4.22 7.03 18.19
CA GLU A 42 -3.25 6.88 19.28
C GLU A 42 -2.48 5.57 19.11
N ALA A 43 -1.29 5.50 19.69
CA ALA A 43 -0.46 4.29 19.66
C ALA A 43 -1.21 3.11 20.33
N GLU A 44 -1.00 1.92 19.79
CA GLU A 44 -1.43 0.66 20.39
C GLU A 44 -0.17 -0.24 20.54
N PRO A 45 0.02 -0.94 21.68
CA PRO A 45 1.17 -1.79 21.85
C PRO A 45 1.12 -2.95 20.84
N SER A 46 2.27 -3.36 20.32
CA SER A 46 2.35 -4.56 19.48
C SER A 46 1.87 -5.81 20.23
N PHE A 47 1.70 -6.93 19.54
CA PHE A 47 1.37 -8.21 20.19
C PHE A 47 2.41 -8.66 21.21
N ALA A 48 3.64 -8.15 21.14
CA ALA A 48 4.70 -8.36 22.13
C ALA A 48 4.66 -7.35 23.29
N GLY A 49 3.62 -6.52 23.38
CA GLY A 49 3.46 -5.49 24.40
C GLY A 49 4.39 -4.28 24.25
N LYS A 50 4.93 -4.05 23.05
CA LYS A 50 5.92 -2.99 22.80
C LYS A 50 5.28 -1.75 22.21
N TRP A 51 5.66 -0.60 22.73
CA TRP A 51 5.14 0.71 22.32
C TRP A 51 6.04 1.37 21.28
N ASN A 52 5.42 2.13 20.38
CA ASN A 52 6.09 2.99 19.43
C ASN A 52 5.37 4.35 19.44
N THR A 53 5.85 5.24 20.30
CA THR A 53 5.14 6.49 20.67
C THR A 53 5.90 7.76 20.32
N ILE A 54 7.18 7.63 19.96
CA ILE A 54 8.11 8.72 19.64
C ILE A 54 8.97 8.32 18.45
N SER A 55 9.33 9.26 17.59
CA SER A 55 10.26 9.03 16.47
C SER A 55 11.44 10.00 16.47
N SER A 56 11.32 11.17 17.10
CA SER A 56 12.36 12.21 17.11
C SER A 56 13.66 11.84 17.81
N THR A 57 13.66 10.78 18.61
CA THR A 57 14.87 10.25 19.26
C THR A 57 15.51 9.10 18.49
N LYS A 58 14.89 8.66 17.38
CA LYS A 58 15.27 7.45 16.62
C LYS A 58 15.88 7.78 15.25
N THR A 59 15.90 9.06 14.87
CA THR A 59 16.47 9.58 13.62
C THR A 59 16.77 11.07 13.77
N ASN A 60 17.71 11.60 12.99
CA ASN A 60 18.06 13.01 12.93
C ASN A 60 17.22 13.82 11.90
N PHE A 61 16.09 13.29 11.42
CA PHE A 61 15.23 13.98 10.45
C PHE A 61 14.89 15.43 10.87
N TRP A 62 14.48 15.65 12.12
CA TRP A 62 14.09 16.97 12.63
C TRP A 62 15.25 17.96 12.73
N GLU A 63 16.50 17.48 12.79
CA GLU A 63 17.70 18.34 12.75
C GLU A 63 17.94 18.87 11.33
N HIS A 64 17.53 18.10 10.31
CA HIS A 64 17.82 18.37 8.90
C HIS A 64 16.62 18.82 8.07
N VAL A 65 15.40 18.78 8.62
CA VAL A 65 14.16 19.11 7.92
C VAL A 65 14.15 20.55 7.37
N GLY A 66 14.82 21.49 8.05
CA GLY A 66 14.97 22.86 7.58
C GLY A 66 15.73 22.96 6.26
N ALA A 67 16.87 22.27 6.16
CA ALA A 67 17.67 22.25 4.94
C ALA A 67 17.05 21.41 3.82
N LEU A 68 16.33 20.33 4.17
CA LEU A 68 15.71 19.45 3.20
C LEU A 68 14.39 20.01 2.64
N PHE A 69 13.53 20.56 3.49
CA PHE A 69 12.14 20.90 3.14
C PHE A 69 11.79 22.37 3.38
N GLY A 70 12.75 23.22 3.81
CA GLY A 70 12.52 24.65 4.01
C GLY A 70 11.55 24.97 5.16
N VAL A 71 11.33 24.03 6.09
CA VAL A 71 10.38 24.17 7.20
C VAL A 71 11.03 23.86 8.54
N THR A 72 10.52 24.46 9.61
CA THR A 72 10.86 24.09 10.98
C THR A 72 9.72 23.27 11.56
N LEU A 73 10.03 22.07 12.04
CA LEU A 73 9.07 21.19 12.71
C LEU A 73 9.47 21.00 14.17
N SER A 74 8.49 20.98 15.07
CA SER A 74 8.71 20.46 16.42
C SER A 74 9.02 18.95 16.35
N PRO A 75 9.76 18.41 17.34
CA PRO A 75 9.94 16.97 17.48
C PRO A 75 8.62 16.20 17.32
N ASP A 76 8.65 15.07 16.64
CA ASP A 76 7.52 14.18 16.38
C ASP A 76 6.39 14.75 15.51
N MET A 77 6.55 15.95 14.95
CA MET A 77 5.63 16.49 13.93
C MET A 77 6.09 16.13 12.53
N GLY A 78 5.15 15.68 11.69
CA GLY A 78 5.41 15.40 10.27
C GLY A 78 5.16 16.62 9.37
N LEU A 79 5.59 16.54 8.11
CA LEU A 79 5.51 17.63 7.12
C LEU A 79 4.09 18.11 6.81
N LYS A 80 3.08 17.29 7.11
CA LYS A 80 1.65 17.63 6.96
C LYS A 80 0.99 18.02 8.29
N ASN A 81 1.80 18.38 9.28
CA ASN A 81 1.38 18.83 10.61
C ASN A 81 0.55 17.81 11.41
N ASN A 82 0.77 16.52 11.15
CA ASN A 82 0.26 15.43 11.99
C ASN A 82 1.39 14.90 12.86
N ALA A 83 1.10 14.68 14.14
CA ALA A 83 2.08 14.16 15.10
C ALA A 83 2.28 12.65 14.92
N VAL A 84 3.39 12.11 15.40
CA VAL A 84 3.56 10.66 15.58
C VAL A 84 2.40 10.08 16.39
N GLN A 85 2.07 8.81 16.16
CA GLN A 85 1.13 8.10 17.02
C GLN A 85 1.69 8.00 18.44
N SER A 86 1.18 8.77 19.39
CA SER A 86 1.58 8.73 20.80
C SER A 86 0.46 8.15 21.67
N THR A 87 0.66 8.03 22.99
CA THR A 87 -0.41 7.65 23.93
C THR A 87 -1.46 8.76 24.14
N THR A 88 -1.19 9.97 23.64
CA THR A 88 -2.17 11.07 23.64
C THR A 88 -2.90 11.08 22.29
N PRO A 89 -4.24 10.98 22.27
CA PRO A 89 -5.02 11.03 21.03
C PRO A 89 -4.68 12.22 20.16
N GLN A 90 -4.34 11.96 18.90
CA GLN A 90 -4.07 12.96 17.87
C GLN A 90 -5.27 13.07 16.92
N PRO A 91 -5.71 14.28 16.55
CA PRO A 91 -6.88 14.45 15.68
C PRO A 91 -6.57 14.04 14.24
N MET A 92 -7.58 13.48 13.58
CA MET A 92 -7.63 13.35 12.12
C MET A 92 -8.48 14.48 11.54
N THR A 93 -8.20 14.89 10.31
CA THR A 93 -8.96 15.93 9.60
C THR A 93 -9.90 15.33 8.57
N TYR A 94 -11.13 15.81 8.47
CA TYR A 94 -12.05 15.37 7.43
C TYR A 94 -11.68 16.00 6.08
N ASN A 95 -11.46 15.16 5.07
CA ASN A 95 -11.24 15.57 3.69
C ASN A 95 -12.54 15.33 2.91
N ALA A 96 -13.19 16.43 2.48
CA ALA A 96 -14.46 16.38 1.77
C ALA A 96 -14.35 15.91 0.31
N GLU A 97 -13.19 16.10 -0.34
CA GLU A 97 -12.94 15.62 -1.70
C GLU A 97 -12.89 14.08 -1.72
N HIS A 98 -12.20 13.49 -0.75
CA HIS A 98 -12.01 12.05 -0.62
C HIS A 98 -12.98 11.35 0.35
N ASP A 99 -13.83 12.13 1.01
CA ASP A 99 -14.92 11.68 1.90
C ASP A 99 -14.45 10.65 2.94
N TRP A 100 -13.40 11.05 3.65
CA TRP A 100 -12.75 10.30 4.72
C TRP A 100 -12.18 11.25 5.78
N TRP A 101 -11.78 10.68 6.91
CA TRP A 101 -10.89 11.33 7.85
C TRP A 101 -9.46 10.89 7.53
N ILE A 102 -8.50 11.81 7.59
CA ILE A 102 -7.10 11.54 7.25
C ILE A 102 -6.15 12.18 8.28
N ALA A 103 -5.10 11.43 8.61
CA ALA A 103 -3.86 11.95 9.19
C ALA A 103 -2.74 11.62 8.20
N GLU A 104 -2.36 12.61 7.41
CA GLU A 104 -1.36 12.50 6.35
C GLU A 104 0.04 12.76 6.92
N GLY A 105 1.06 12.05 6.46
CA GLY A 105 2.44 12.31 6.84
C GLY A 105 2.76 12.13 8.32
N ILE A 106 2.20 11.12 8.97
CA ILE A 106 2.58 10.71 10.33
C ILE A 106 4.05 10.25 10.31
N PRO A 107 4.95 10.84 11.13
CA PRO A 107 6.38 10.56 11.09
C PRO A 107 6.72 9.35 11.97
N THR A 108 6.36 8.15 11.52
CA THR A 108 6.63 6.90 12.26
C THR A 108 8.04 6.35 11.98
N SER A 109 8.63 5.63 12.94
CA SER A 109 9.92 4.93 12.84
C SER A 109 9.74 3.41 13.04
N PRO A 110 10.55 2.53 12.40
CA PRO A 110 10.48 1.08 12.57
C PRO A 110 11.12 0.60 13.88
N GLN A 111 11.52 1.48 14.79
CA GLN A 111 11.98 1.12 16.12
C GLN A 111 10.92 1.45 17.17
N ASN A 112 10.65 0.51 18.07
CA ASN A 112 9.87 0.73 19.28
C ASN A 112 10.64 1.63 20.26
N ASP A 113 9.96 2.07 21.32
CA ASP A 113 10.51 2.99 22.31
C ASP A 113 11.63 2.36 23.16
N ASP A 114 11.68 1.02 23.22
CA ASP A 114 12.76 0.26 23.87
C ASP A 114 13.94 -0.07 22.92
N GLY A 115 13.91 0.47 21.69
CA GLY A 115 14.93 0.24 20.67
C GLY A 115 14.78 -1.06 19.88
N THR A 116 13.80 -1.92 20.21
CA THR A 116 13.52 -3.12 19.40
C THR A 116 12.88 -2.77 18.06
N TYR A 117 13.19 -3.51 17.00
CA TYR A 117 12.60 -3.27 15.68
C TYR A 117 11.16 -3.80 15.57
N ASN A 118 10.30 -3.01 14.95
CA ASN A 118 8.94 -3.34 14.57
C ASN A 118 8.53 -2.53 13.33
N HIS A 119 8.44 -3.20 12.18
CA HIS A 119 8.01 -2.61 10.92
C HIS A 119 6.49 -2.41 10.80
N TYR A 120 5.71 -2.89 11.78
CA TYR A 120 4.25 -2.83 11.80
C TYR A 120 3.75 -2.25 13.14
N PRO A 121 4.17 -1.03 13.52
CA PRO A 121 3.65 -0.39 14.72
C PRO A 121 2.13 -0.26 14.62
N MET A 122 1.43 -0.64 15.69
CA MET A 122 -0.02 -0.62 15.71
C MET A 122 -0.54 0.76 16.12
N VAL A 123 -1.67 1.13 15.53
CA VAL A 123 -2.38 2.37 15.81
C VAL A 123 -3.85 2.06 16.04
N LYS A 124 -4.41 2.65 17.10
CA LYS A 124 -5.83 2.59 17.39
C LYS A 124 -6.49 3.87 16.91
N VAL A 125 -7.58 3.72 16.17
CA VAL A 125 -8.44 4.81 15.72
C VAL A 125 -9.71 4.82 16.57
N VAL A 126 -10.08 6.00 17.07
CA VAL A 126 -11.22 6.19 17.97
C VAL A 126 -12.13 7.26 17.39
N ALA A 127 -13.41 6.94 17.22
CA ALA A 127 -14.44 7.90 16.88
C ALA A 127 -15.24 8.28 18.13
N ARG A 128 -15.41 9.58 18.36
CA ARG A 128 -16.21 10.13 19.46
C ARG A 128 -17.29 11.05 18.94
N GLU A 129 -18.43 11.07 19.60
CA GLU A 129 -19.43 12.11 19.37
C GLU A 129 -18.91 13.45 19.90
N THR A 130 -19.02 14.52 19.11
CA THR A 130 -18.39 15.81 19.43
C THR A 130 -18.93 16.47 20.69
N LEU A 131 -20.24 16.30 20.99
CA LEU A 131 -20.89 17.02 22.08
C LEU A 131 -20.66 16.36 23.44
N SER A 132 -20.82 15.05 23.54
CA SER A 132 -20.69 14.28 24.79
C SER A 132 -19.30 13.70 25.01
N GLY A 133 -18.47 13.59 23.95
CA GLY A 133 -17.20 12.87 23.99
C GLY A 133 -17.34 11.34 24.07
N ALA A 134 -18.57 10.81 23.97
CA ALA A 134 -18.84 9.38 24.01
C ALA A 134 -18.15 8.65 22.86
N ILE A 135 -17.48 7.54 23.17
CA ILE A 135 -16.87 6.68 22.14
C ILE A 135 -17.99 5.99 21.36
N LEU A 136 -17.98 6.16 20.04
CA LEU A 136 -18.94 5.55 19.12
C LEU A 136 -18.41 4.26 18.52
N ALA A 137 -17.12 4.23 18.18
CA ALA A 137 -16.45 3.08 17.59
C ALA A 137 -14.94 3.17 17.79
N THR A 138 -14.28 2.02 17.78
CA THR A 138 -12.82 1.91 17.73
C THR A 138 -12.41 0.85 16.71
N THR A 139 -11.21 0.99 16.17
CA THR A 139 -10.55 -0.05 15.38
C THR A 139 -9.04 0.06 15.53
N THR A 140 -8.32 -1.00 15.19
CA THR A 140 -6.86 -1.05 15.26
C THR A 140 -6.30 -1.52 13.93
N THR A 141 -5.29 -0.82 13.45
CA THR A 141 -4.55 -1.14 12.22
C THR A 141 -3.05 -0.88 12.44
N VAL A 142 -2.26 -0.89 11.38
CA VAL A 142 -0.80 -0.65 11.43
C VAL A 142 -0.40 0.59 10.65
N LEU A 143 0.70 1.22 11.08
CA LEU A 143 1.42 2.26 10.33
C LEU A 143 2.73 1.65 9.80
N PRO A 144 2.68 0.87 8.70
CA PRO A 144 3.82 0.09 8.25
C PRO A 144 4.97 1.01 7.83
N VAL A 145 6.16 0.77 8.37
CA VAL A 145 7.32 1.63 8.13
C VAL A 145 8.60 0.82 8.05
N SER A 146 9.54 1.32 7.26
CA SER A 146 10.81 0.68 7.02
C SER A 146 11.91 1.68 6.71
N ASP A 147 13.10 1.30 7.12
CA ASP A 147 14.42 1.85 6.83
C ASP A 147 15.29 0.89 5.99
N GLU A 148 14.70 -0.17 5.42
CA GLU A 148 15.39 -1.23 4.65
C GLU A 148 15.70 -0.83 3.19
N MET A 149 16.40 0.27 2.96
CA MET A 149 16.95 0.59 1.63
C MET A 149 18.44 0.23 1.57
N ASP A 150 18.80 -0.79 0.80
CA ASP A 150 20.10 -1.45 0.91
C ASP A 150 21.11 -1.00 -0.16
N CYS A 151 21.15 0.31 -0.45
CA CYS A 151 22.08 0.90 -1.40
C CYS A 151 23.55 0.57 -1.05
N LYS A 152 23.84 0.38 0.24
CA LYS A 152 25.17 0.00 0.75
C LYS A 152 25.68 -1.33 0.21
N LYS A 153 24.81 -2.24 -0.27
CA LYS A 153 25.23 -3.48 -0.95
C LYS A 153 26.18 -3.23 -2.13
N CYS A 154 26.03 -2.10 -2.81
CA CYS A 154 26.87 -1.73 -3.96
C CYS A 154 27.67 -0.46 -3.68
N HIS A 155 27.07 0.55 -3.05
CA HIS A 155 27.69 1.86 -2.87
C HIS A 155 28.49 2.01 -1.57
N GLY A 156 28.49 1.01 -0.69
CA GLY A 156 29.32 1.04 0.52
C GLY A 156 30.80 0.84 0.19
N SER A 157 31.69 1.59 0.83
CA SER A 157 33.14 1.50 0.66
C SER A 157 33.69 0.11 0.99
N THR A 158 32.98 -0.64 1.84
CA THR A 158 33.32 -2.01 2.26
C THR A 158 32.51 -3.09 1.53
N SER A 159 31.69 -2.73 0.53
CA SER A 159 30.83 -3.66 -0.20
C SER A 159 31.60 -4.69 -1.02
N GLY A 160 32.83 -4.36 -1.43
CA GLY A 160 33.60 -5.14 -2.39
C GLY A 160 33.10 -5.04 -3.83
N TYR A 161 32.09 -4.20 -4.11
CA TYR A 161 31.48 -4.06 -5.43
C TYR A 161 32.12 -2.92 -6.23
N SER A 162 33.22 -3.22 -6.90
CA SER A 162 34.03 -2.20 -7.62
C SER A 162 33.31 -1.52 -8.78
N ALA A 163 32.27 -2.12 -9.34
CA ALA A 163 31.51 -1.53 -10.45
C ALA A 163 30.69 -0.29 -10.04
N ALA A 164 30.45 -0.08 -8.74
CA ALA A 164 29.81 1.14 -8.22
C ALA A 164 30.81 2.14 -7.62
N MET A 165 32.12 1.86 -7.68
CA MET A 165 33.15 2.72 -7.11
C MET A 165 33.31 3.99 -7.95
N PRO A 166 33.25 5.20 -7.35
CA PRO A 166 33.61 6.44 -8.04
C PRO A 166 35.02 6.37 -8.62
N ALA A 167 35.27 7.05 -9.74
CA ALA A 167 36.56 6.99 -10.45
C ALA A 167 37.74 7.45 -9.59
N SER A 168 37.49 8.39 -8.66
CA SER A 168 38.47 8.88 -7.68
C SER A 168 38.52 8.07 -6.38
N GLY A 169 37.88 6.90 -6.34
CA GLY A 169 37.82 5.98 -5.21
C GLY A 169 36.68 6.27 -4.23
N TRP A 170 36.51 5.37 -3.26
CA TRP A 170 35.52 5.47 -2.18
C TRP A 170 35.81 6.61 -1.19
N GLU A 171 34.76 7.16 -0.57
CA GLU A 171 34.87 8.19 0.47
C GLU A 171 35.34 7.62 1.82
N ASN A 172 35.03 6.36 2.13
CA ASN A 172 35.42 5.66 3.37
C ASN A 172 35.01 6.40 4.66
N ASP A 173 33.76 6.86 4.73
CA ASP A 173 33.26 7.50 5.95
C ASP A 173 33.15 6.46 7.09
N PRO A 174 33.59 6.79 8.32
CA PRO A 174 33.51 5.87 9.46
C PRO A 174 32.07 5.51 9.85
N ASN A 175 31.08 6.35 9.50
CA ASN A 175 29.68 6.05 9.67
C ASN A 175 29.13 5.37 8.41
N ALA A 176 28.84 4.08 8.51
CA ALA A 176 28.33 3.27 7.41
C ALA A 176 27.05 3.83 6.77
N GLU A 177 26.19 4.54 7.52
CA GLU A 177 24.96 5.14 6.97
C GLU A 177 25.22 6.44 6.17
N LYS A 178 26.35 7.10 6.41
CA LYS A 178 26.81 8.25 5.62
C LYS A 178 27.66 7.81 4.44
N ASP A 179 28.49 6.79 4.63
CA ASP A 179 29.47 6.30 3.66
C ASP A 179 28.87 6.02 2.28
N TYR A 180 27.87 5.12 2.20
CA TYR A 180 27.26 4.82 0.91
C TYR A 180 26.52 6.02 0.31
N LYS A 181 25.99 6.91 1.16
CA LYS A 181 25.29 8.11 0.69
C LYS A 181 26.24 9.11 0.05
N LEU A 182 27.40 9.34 0.65
CA LEU A 182 28.45 10.20 0.12
C LEU A 182 29.01 9.62 -1.19
N ASN A 183 29.23 8.30 -1.25
CA ASN A 183 29.65 7.61 -2.47
C ASN A 183 28.62 7.77 -3.61
N ILE A 184 27.32 7.75 -3.31
CA ILE A 184 26.26 8.02 -4.29
C ILE A 184 26.32 9.46 -4.79
N LEU A 185 26.45 10.45 -3.90
CA LEU A 185 26.57 11.86 -4.32
C LEU A 185 27.83 12.10 -5.17
N LYS A 186 28.93 11.44 -4.82
CA LYS A 186 30.17 11.48 -5.59
C LYS A 186 29.99 10.92 -6.99
N LEU A 187 29.39 9.73 -7.11
CA LEU A 187 29.12 9.12 -8.42
C LEU A 187 28.13 9.96 -9.23
N HIS A 188 27.16 10.59 -8.56
CA HIS A 188 26.24 11.52 -9.20
C HIS A 188 26.98 12.72 -9.80
N ASP A 189 27.87 13.37 -9.03
CA ASP A 189 28.68 14.51 -9.48
C ASP A 189 29.65 14.15 -10.62
N GLU A 190 30.16 12.91 -10.66
CA GLU A 190 31.00 12.42 -11.77
C GLU A 190 30.23 12.30 -13.09
N GLN A 191 28.92 12.06 -13.01
CA GLN A 191 28.06 11.80 -14.17
C GLN A 191 27.19 12.99 -14.57
N ASN A 192 26.99 13.96 -13.68
CA ASN A 192 26.02 15.04 -13.86
C ASN A 192 26.58 16.38 -13.34
N ASP A 193 26.40 17.43 -14.12
CA ASP A 193 26.74 18.80 -13.72
C ASP A 193 25.51 19.53 -13.18
N ILE A 194 25.56 19.96 -11.91
CA ILE A 194 24.49 20.71 -11.26
C ILE A 194 24.64 22.23 -11.43
N SER A 195 25.79 22.71 -11.93
CA SER A 195 26.11 24.13 -12.06
C SER A 195 25.01 24.96 -12.77
N PRO A 196 24.36 24.45 -13.83
CA PRO A 196 23.27 25.17 -14.49
C PRO A 196 22.06 25.47 -13.59
N TYR A 197 21.84 24.69 -12.53
CA TYR A 197 20.66 24.76 -11.68
C TYR A 197 20.89 25.49 -10.34
N LEU A 198 22.13 25.89 -10.01
CA LEU A 198 22.46 26.49 -8.71
C LEU A 198 21.70 27.80 -8.45
N ASN A 199 21.50 28.63 -9.48
CA ASN A 199 20.72 29.87 -9.34
C ASN A 199 19.24 29.59 -9.04
N ASP A 200 18.66 28.57 -9.67
CA ASP A 200 17.26 28.19 -9.46
C ASP A 200 17.08 27.53 -8.09
N LEU A 201 18.00 26.66 -7.68
CA LEU A 201 18.07 26.09 -6.33
C LEU A 201 18.12 27.18 -5.26
N LYS A 202 18.98 28.18 -5.45
CA LYS A 202 19.09 29.31 -4.52
C LYS A 202 17.81 30.13 -4.43
N GLN A 203 17.10 30.33 -5.55
CA GLN A 203 15.79 30.98 -5.56
C GLN A 203 14.72 30.18 -4.80
N LEU A 204 14.85 28.85 -4.79
CA LEU A 204 14.01 27.94 -4.00
C LEU A 204 14.47 27.81 -2.54
N GLY A 205 15.51 28.52 -2.12
CA GLY A 205 16.04 28.50 -0.75
C GLY A 205 17.07 27.40 -0.47
N TYR A 206 17.58 26.71 -1.49
CA TYR A 206 18.60 25.67 -1.37
C TYR A 206 19.98 26.23 -1.73
N ASP A 207 20.85 26.40 -0.73
CA ASP A 207 22.21 26.93 -0.90
C ASP A 207 23.20 25.79 -1.20
N TYR A 208 23.10 25.23 -2.41
CA TYR A 208 24.01 24.19 -2.87
C TYR A 208 25.28 24.82 -3.44
N THR A 209 26.41 24.17 -3.16
CA THR A 209 27.73 24.54 -3.68
C THR A 209 27.94 23.98 -5.10
N GLY A 210 29.15 24.06 -5.65
CA GLY A 210 29.45 23.60 -7.01
C GLY A 210 29.22 22.10 -7.28
N SER A 211 29.00 21.27 -6.25
CA SER A 211 28.69 19.85 -6.39
C SER A 211 27.79 19.36 -5.24
N LEU A 212 27.09 18.24 -5.41
CA LEU A 212 26.24 17.68 -4.35
C LEU A 212 27.06 17.12 -3.19
N LEU A 213 28.18 16.44 -3.48
CA LEU A 213 29.08 15.90 -2.46
C LEU A 213 29.65 17.01 -1.58
N ALA A 214 30.21 18.07 -2.19
CA ALA A 214 30.78 19.20 -1.46
C ALA A 214 29.73 19.91 -0.59
N THR A 215 28.50 19.99 -1.09
CA THR A 215 27.36 20.55 -0.35
C THR A 215 27.04 19.72 0.89
N ALA A 216 26.91 18.39 0.75
CA ALA A 216 26.66 17.49 1.87
C ALA A 216 27.81 17.51 2.90
N GLN A 217 29.06 17.51 2.45
CA GLN A 217 30.24 17.58 3.32
C GLN A 217 30.34 18.92 4.07
N SER A 218 29.79 20.00 3.53
CA SER A 218 29.68 21.29 4.22
C SER A 218 28.56 21.34 5.28
N GLY A 219 27.79 20.26 5.44
CA GLY A 219 26.71 20.14 6.42
C GLY A 219 25.31 20.42 5.88
N THR A 220 25.16 20.62 4.56
CA THR A 220 23.86 20.87 3.91
C THR A 220 23.37 19.61 3.19
N PRO A 221 22.34 18.92 3.70
CA PRO A 221 21.84 17.70 3.08
C PRO A 221 21.10 17.97 1.76
N ILE A 222 21.13 16.97 0.87
CA ILE A 222 20.51 17.05 -0.46
C ILE A 222 19.09 16.48 -0.45
N LEU A 223 18.08 17.25 -0.90
CA LEU A 223 16.75 16.70 -1.19
C LEU A 223 16.71 16.28 -2.67
N CYS A 224 16.77 14.98 -2.98
CA CYS A 224 16.82 14.51 -4.37
C CYS A 224 15.62 15.01 -5.20
N ALA A 225 14.46 15.10 -4.54
CA ALA A 225 13.20 15.49 -5.16
C ALA A 225 13.09 16.99 -5.51
N ILE A 226 14.06 17.83 -5.13
CA ILE A 226 14.05 19.24 -5.55
C ILE A 226 14.45 19.38 -7.03
N CYS A 227 15.44 18.61 -7.47
CA CYS A 227 15.90 18.57 -8.86
C CYS A 227 15.07 17.57 -9.68
N HIS A 228 14.78 16.39 -9.12
CA HIS A 228 14.02 15.35 -9.80
C HIS A 228 12.54 15.42 -9.44
N LYS A 229 11.63 15.45 -10.44
CA LYS A 229 10.18 15.36 -10.22
C LYS A 229 9.83 14.17 -9.33
N SER A 230 8.99 14.39 -8.32
CA SER A 230 8.48 13.34 -7.44
C SER A 230 6.97 13.49 -7.20
N ASN A 231 6.17 12.58 -7.76
CA ASN A 231 4.74 12.51 -7.49
C ASN A 231 4.43 12.08 -6.04
N ALA A 232 5.39 11.45 -5.32
CA ALA A 232 5.23 11.12 -3.91
C ALA A 232 5.31 12.36 -3.00
N LEU A 233 6.17 13.32 -3.35
CA LEU A 233 6.36 14.56 -2.59
C LEU A 233 5.66 15.78 -3.21
N GLY A 234 5.07 15.62 -4.40
CA GLY A 234 4.42 16.71 -5.13
C GLY A 234 5.39 17.73 -5.72
N THR A 235 6.66 17.37 -5.92
CA THR A 235 7.67 18.28 -6.48
C THR A 235 7.70 18.19 -8.01
N SER A 236 7.85 19.34 -8.67
CA SER A 236 7.88 19.43 -10.13
C SER A 236 9.22 18.99 -10.74
N GLY A 237 10.32 19.13 -9.99
CA GLY A 237 11.68 19.01 -10.52
C GLY A 237 12.03 20.12 -11.52
N PHE A 238 13.24 20.03 -12.09
CA PHE A 238 13.71 20.92 -13.15
C PHE A 238 13.49 20.32 -14.54
N SER A 239 13.30 21.19 -15.53
CA SER A 239 13.20 20.78 -16.93
C SER A 239 14.50 20.12 -17.40
N GLY A 240 14.39 19.04 -18.18
CA GLY A 240 15.55 18.28 -18.68
C GLY A 240 16.11 17.26 -17.69
N ILE A 241 15.69 17.28 -16.42
CA ILE A 241 16.05 16.27 -15.43
C ILE A 241 14.94 15.19 -15.41
N PRO A 242 15.27 13.89 -15.57
CA PRO A 242 14.28 12.83 -15.51
C PRO A 242 13.63 12.76 -14.11
N PRO A 243 12.33 12.38 -14.02
CA PRO A 243 11.69 12.12 -12.73
C PRO A 243 12.47 11.13 -11.89
N LEU A 244 12.39 11.23 -10.56
CA LEU A 244 13.24 10.43 -9.66
C LEU A 244 13.03 8.93 -9.86
N THR A 245 11.79 8.51 -10.13
CA THR A 245 11.49 7.11 -10.46
C THR A 245 12.18 6.66 -11.74
N THR A 246 12.17 7.48 -12.79
CA THR A 246 12.86 7.19 -14.06
C THR A 246 14.37 7.14 -13.87
N ALA A 247 14.95 8.13 -13.18
CA ALA A 247 16.38 8.25 -12.95
C ALA A 247 16.95 7.04 -12.22
N ILE A 248 16.34 6.67 -11.08
CA ILE A 248 16.80 5.54 -10.28
C ILE A 248 16.62 4.22 -11.04
N HIS A 249 15.42 3.91 -11.51
CA HIS A 249 15.19 2.57 -12.09
C HIS A 249 15.95 2.36 -13.41
N SER A 250 16.01 3.37 -14.29
CA SER A 250 16.70 3.20 -15.58
C SER A 250 18.20 2.97 -15.42
N LEU A 251 18.84 3.66 -14.46
CA LEU A 251 20.27 3.47 -14.18
C LEU A 251 20.57 2.11 -13.54
N HIS A 252 19.65 1.58 -12.74
CA HIS A 252 19.87 0.33 -12.00
C HIS A 252 19.42 -0.93 -12.75
N ALA A 253 18.65 -0.80 -13.84
CA ALA A 253 18.12 -1.95 -14.57
C ALA A 253 19.23 -2.95 -14.96
N ASP A 254 20.32 -2.47 -15.56
CA ASP A 254 21.39 -3.34 -16.07
C ASP A 254 22.51 -3.61 -15.05
N VAL A 255 22.40 -3.08 -13.82
CA VAL A 255 23.35 -3.34 -12.74
C VAL A 255 23.25 -4.80 -12.30
N LEU A 256 24.39 -5.45 -12.07
CA LEU A 256 24.44 -6.84 -11.61
C LEU A 256 24.22 -6.92 -10.11
N ASP A 257 23.29 -7.75 -9.66
CA ASP A 257 23.07 -8.03 -8.25
C ASP A 257 24.33 -8.74 -7.67
N PRO A 258 24.99 -8.17 -6.64
CA PRO A 258 26.19 -8.75 -6.06
C PRO A 258 25.96 -10.15 -5.45
N SER A 259 24.72 -10.52 -5.14
CA SER A 259 24.39 -11.80 -4.52
C SER A 259 24.34 -12.98 -5.50
N ASN A 260 24.05 -12.74 -6.78
CA ASN A 260 23.86 -13.81 -7.77
C ASN A 260 24.49 -13.54 -9.15
N GLY A 261 24.96 -12.32 -9.42
CA GLY A 261 25.59 -11.94 -10.69
C GLY A 261 24.63 -11.71 -11.86
N GLU A 262 23.32 -11.75 -11.64
CA GLU A 262 22.31 -11.43 -12.65
C GLU A 262 22.02 -9.94 -12.69
N SER A 263 21.66 -9.39 -13.85
CA SER A 263 21.13 -8.03 -13.92
C SER A 263 19.84 -7.91 -13.10
N LEU A 264 19.69 -6.80 -12.36
CA LEU A 264 18.49 -6.53 -11.56
C LEU A 264 17.21 -6.55 -12.41
N ASN A 265 17.29 -6.18 -13.70
CA ASN A 265 16.18 -6.22 -14.65
C ASN A 265 15.75 -7.63 -15.05
N SER A 266 16.67 -8.60 -14.98
CA SER A 266 16.41 -10.02 -15.29
C SER A 266 15.79 -10.79 -14.13
N SER A 267 15.68 -10.17 -12.95
CA SER A 267 15.13 -10.83 -11.77
C SER A 267 13.68 -11.25 -11.99
N THR A 268 13.41 -12.53 -11.73
CA THR A 268 12.08 -13.14 -11.82
C THR A 268 11.38 -13.28 -10.48
N ASN A 269 11.93 -12.68 -9.42
CA ASN A 269 11.38 -12.70 -8.06
C ASN A 269 11.53 -11.33 -7.37
N ARG A 270 10.96 -11.17 -6.18
CA ARG A 270 10.94 -9.85 -5.50
C ARG A 270 12.30 -9.36 -4.99
N THR A 271 13.36 -10.18 -5.02
CA THR A 271 14.66 -9.87 -4.37
C THR A 271 15.31 -8.62 -4.95
N ALA A 272 15.30 -8.44 -6.29
CA ALA A 272 15.86 -7.24 -6.91
C ALA A 272 15.11 -5.98 -6.47
N CYS A 273 13.78 -6.00 -6.50
CA CYS A 273 12.96 -4.89 -6.01
C CYS A 273 13.20 -4.62 -4.52
N TYR A 274 13.32 -5.67 -3.71
CA TYR A 274 13.54 -5.59 -2.26
C TYR A 274 14.96 -5.15 -1.87
N THR A 275 15.88 -5.01 -2.82
CA THR A 275 17.18 -4.38 -2.56
C THR A 275 17.05 -2.87 -2.39
N CYS A 276 16.12 -2.24 -3.11
CA CYS A 276 15.91 -0.80 -3.08
C CYS A 276 14.61 -0.40 -2.37
N HIS A 277 13.62 -1.28 -2.33
CA HIS A 277 12.36 -1.07 -1.64
C HIS A 277 12.26 -1.92 -0.38
N PRO A 278 11.57 -1.44 0.66
CA PRO A 278 11.33 -2.23 1.86
C PRO A 278 10.71 -3.59 1.55
N GLY A 279 11.29 -4.69 2.05
CA GLY A 279 10.76 -6.00 1.69
C GLY A 279 11.43 -7.25 2.27
N SER A 280 12.72 -7.23 2.61
CA SER A 280 13.38 -8.39 3.23
C SER A 280 12.71 -8.77 4.56
N SER A 281 12.49 -7.80 5.43
CA SER A 281 11.85 -7.99 6.74
C SER A 281 10.45 -7.36 6.78
N THR A 282 10.31 -6.16 6.20
CA THR A 282 9.05 -5.40 6.15
C THR A 282 8.03 -6.01 5.18
N GLN A 283 8.47 -6.87 4.25
CA GLN A 283 7.60 -7.60 3.32
C GLN A 283 6.48 -6.71 2.75
N CYS A 284 6.82 -5.62 2.06
CA CYS A 284 5.82 -4.68 1.55
C CYS A 284 4.66 -5.39 0.84
N LEU A 285 4.97 -6.37 -0.02
CA LEU A 285 3.98 -7.24 -0.63
C LEU A 285 3.67 -8.45 0.28
N ARG A 286 2.72 -8.25 1.20
CA ARG A 286 2.32 -9.25 2.24
C ARG A 286 0.84 -9.60 2.27
N GLY A 287 0.01 -8.89 1.50
CA GLY A 287 -1.42 -9.17 1.38
C GLY A 287 -1.73 -10.49 0.67
N ALA A 288 -3.00 -10.69 0.29
CA ALA A 288 -3.47 -11.90 -0.37
C ALA A 288 -2.67 -12.26 -1.63
N MET A 289 -2.27 -11.25 -2.43
CA MET A 289 -1.38 -11.46 -3.59
C MET A 289 0.02 -11.85 -3.16
N GLY A 290 0.52 -11.22 -2.08
CA GLY A 290 1.81 -11.47 -1.49
C GLY A 290 1.98 -12.89 -0.96
N LYS A 291 0.88 -13.41 -0.38
CA LYS A 291 0.73 -14.70 0.28
C LYS A 291 0.53 -15.89 -0.65
N ALA A 292 0.09 -15.66 -1.88
CA ALA A 292 -0.32 -16.75 -2.77
C ALA A 292 0.88 -17.63 -3.15
N THR A 293 0.78 -18.94 -2.89
CA THR A 293 1.83 -19.91 -3.24
C THR A 293 1.30 -21.08 -4.07
N ASP A 294 2.17 -21.70 -4.85
CA ASP A 294 1.91 -22.98 -5.49
C ASP A 294 1.92 -24.14 -4.47
N ALA A 295 1.70 -25.37 -4.95
CA ALA A 295 1.70 -26.57 -4.11
C ALA A 295 3.07 -26.89 -3.48
N LYS A 296 4.15 -26.30 -3.99
CA LYS A 296 5.52 -26.45 -3.49
C LYS A 296 5.93 -25.33 -2.52
N GLY A 297 5.05 -24.36 -2.28
CA GLY A 297 5.31 -23.20 -1.42
C GLY A 297 6.00 -22.03 -2.14
N ASN A 298 6.20 -22.09 -3.46
CA ASN A 298 6.76 -20.98 -4.21
C ASN A 298 5.70 -19.88 -4.36
N THR A 299 6.13 -18.63 -4.22
CA THR A 299 5.23 -17.49 -4.38
C THR A 299 4.76 -17.36 -5.83
N LEU A 300 3.43 -17.25 -6.03
CA LEU A 300 2.78 -17.19 -7.35
C LEU A 300 2.85 -15.82 -8.02
N MET A 301 3.01 -14.75 -7.24
CA MET A 301 3.00 -13.38 -7.75
C MET A 301 4.21 -12.62 -7.25
N GLN A 302 4.89 -11.90 -8.13
CA GLN A 302 6.07 -11.11 -7.81
C GLN A 302 5.77 -9.63 -7.99
N CYS A 303 6.69 -8.73 -7.61
CA CYS A 303 6.52 -7.30 -7.89
C CYS A 303 6.35 -7.08 -9.40
N GLN A 304 7.12 -7.84 -10.19
CA GLN A 304 7.15 -7.84 -11.64
C GLN A 304 5.85 -8.32 -12.28
N SER A 305 5.14 -9.25 -11.64
CA SER A 305 3.82 -9.72 -12.10
C SER A 305 2.79 -8.59 -12.18
N CYS A 306 3.03 -7.49 -11.45
CA CYS A 306 2.12 -6.35 -11.34
C CYS A 306 2.70 -5.06 -11.97
N HIS A 307 4.01 -4.85 -11.86
CA HIS A 307 4.66 -3.60 -12.24
C HIS A 307 5.57 -3.69 -13.47
N GLY A 308 5.86 -4.90 -13.95
CA GLY A 308 6.91 -5.15 -14.94
C GLY A 308 8.32 -5.18 -14.33
N SER A 309 9.32 -5.30 -15.21
CA SER A 309 10.74 -5.26 -14.88
C SER A 309 11.17 -3.87 -14.39
N ILE A 310 12.39 -3.75 -13.90
CA ILE A 310 12.93 -2.46 -13.44
C ILE A 310 12.97 -1.44 -14.58
N SER A 311 13.34 -1.85 -15.79
CA SER A 311 13.29 -0.99 -16.98
C SER A 311 11.87 -0.51 -17.31
N ALA A 312 10.84 -1.36 -17.16
CA ALA A 312 9.44 -0.95 -17.31
C ALA A 312 9.01 0.08 -16.24
N VAL A 313 9.52 -0.04 -15.02
CA VAL A 313 9.29 0.95 -13.95
C VAL A 313 10.04 2.24 -14.20
N GLY A 314 11.23 2.16 -14.80
CA GLY A 314 12.05 3.31 -15.19
C GLY A 314 11.63 4.00 -16.47
N ALA A 315 10.71 3.44 -17.26
CA ALA A 315 10.34 3.99 -18.56
C ALA A 315 9.96 5.49 -18.49
N ALA A 316 10.49 6.30 -19.40
CA ALA A 316 10.22 7.74 -19.46
C ALA A 316 8.74 8.07 -19.71
N THR A 317 7.98 7.12 -20.25
CA THR A 317 6.52 7.24 -20.47
C THR A 317 5.70 6.91 -19.22
N ARG A 318 6.34 6.46 -18.13
CA ARG A 318 5.66 6.05 -16.91
C ARG A 318 5.64 7.15 -15.87
N GLU A 319 4.46 7.49 -15.38
CA GLU A 319 4.24 8.40 -14.27
C GLU A 319 4.24 7.62 -12.95
N GLY A 320 5.40 7.59 -12.28
CA GLY A 320 5.58 6.94 -10.99
C GLY A 320 4.53 7.38 -9.95
N TRP A 321 4.09 6.47 -9.09
CA TRP A 321 3.02 6.66 -8.09
C TRP A 321 1.60 6.94 -8.61
N LEU A 322 1.44 7.34 -9.87
CA LEU A 322 0.15 7.63 -10.50
C LEU A 322 -0.30 6.54 -11.48
N GLN A 323 0.66 5.82 -12.07
CA GLN A 323 0.41 4.63 -12.88
C GLN A 323 0.76 3.36 -12.11
N ALA A 324 -0.30 2.70 -11.64
CA ALA A 324 -0.25 1.44 -10.90
C ALA A 324 -1.25 0.44 -11.51
N PRO A 325 -1.03 -0.88 -11.33
CA PRO A 325 -2.00 -1.88 -11.74
C PRO A 325 -3.34 -1.68 -11.04
N SER A 326 -4.40 -1.90 -11.79
CA SER A 326 -5.78 -1.84 -11.32
C SER A 326 -6.31 -3.25 -11.07
N CYS A 327 -7.29 -3.39 -10.18
CA CYS A 327 -7.81 -4.71 -9.78
C CYS A 327 -8.30 -5.52 -10.99
N GLN A 328 -8.98 -4.86 -11.93
CA GLN A 328 -9.54 -5.42 -13.14
C GLN A 328 -8.48 -5.90 -14.16
N ASN A 329 -7.19 -5.57 -14.00
CA ASN A 329 -6.13 -6.18 -14.81
C ASN A 329 -5.93 -7.66 -14.48
N CYS A 330 -6.28 -8.09 -13.26
CA CYS A 330 -6.25 -9.49 -12.83
C CYS A 330 -7.63 -10.09 -12.53
N HIS A 331 -8.61 -9.27 -12.13
CA HIS A 331 -9.92 -9.70 -11.68
C HIS A 331 -10.99 -9.37 -12.72
N GLN A 332 -11.19 -10.26 -13.68
CA GLN A 332 -12.14 -10.05 -14.77
C GLN A 332 -12.75 -11.35 -15.30
N ASN A 333 -13.98 -11.25 -15.80
CA ASN A 333 -14.72 -12.35 -16.44
C ASN A 333 -14.85 -13.60 -15.55
N GLY A 334 -15.04 -13.40 -14.24
CA GLY A 334 -15.11 -14.49 -13.26
C GLY A 334 -13.78 -15.16 -12.91
N GLN A 335 -12.67 -14.69 -13.49
CA GLN A 335 -11.33 -15.25 -13.31
C GLN A 335 -10.43 -14.36 -12.43
N ARG A 336 -9.35 -14.97 -11.93
CA ARG A 336 -8.29 -14.29 -11.19
C ARG A 336 -6.95 -14.71 -11.78
N TYR A 337 -6.26 -13.79 -12.43
CA TYR A 337 -4.93 -14.01 -12.99
C TYR A 337 -3.85 -13.67 -11.96
N THR A 338 -2.70 -14.32 -12.08
CA THR A 338 -1.51 -14.07 -11.25
C THR A 338 -0.62 -12.96 -11.83
N GLU A 339 -0.91 -12.48 -13.04
CA GLU A 339 -0.13 -11.43 -13.71
C GLU A 339 -1.07 -10.35 -14.24
N ALA A 340 -0.77 -9.11 -13.89
CA ALA A 340 -1.44 -7.92 -14.39
C ALA A 340 -0.78 -7.40 -15.67
N VAL A 341 0.50 -7.75 -15.90
CA VAL A 341 1.26 -7.36 -17.08
C VAL A 341 1.24 -8.46 -18.13
N THR A 342 1.08 -8.09 -19.40
CA THR A 342 1.20 -9.00 -20.55
C THR A 342 2.62 -9.09 -21.09
N ASP A 343 3.46 -8.11 -20.75
CA ASP A 343 4.87 -8.05 -21.11
C ASP A 343 5.63 -7.37 -19.97
N ALA A 344 6.57 -8.11 -19.37
CA ALA A 344 7.35 -7.62 -18.25
C ALA A 344 8.28 -6.47 -18.62
N LEU A 345 8.85 -6.45 -19.84
CA LEU A 345 9.83 -5.43 -20.24
C LEU A 345 9.20 -4.07 -20.52
N THR A 346 7.98 -4.07 -21.06
CA THR A 346 7.22 -2.83 -21.30
C THR A 346 6.32 -2.46 -20.13
N GLY A 347 6.00 -3.42 -19.26
CA GLY A 347 5.02 -3.24 -18.18
C GLY A 347 3.59 -3.06 -18.69
N ALA A 348 3.33 -3.44 -19.94
CA ALA A 348 2.01 -3.32 -20.55
C ALA A 348 0.98 -4.12 -19.74
N LEU A 349 -0.10 -3.46 -19.31
CA LEU A 349 -1.14 -4.09 -18.49
C LEU A 349 -2.13 -4.87 -19.35
N THR A 350 -2.66 -5.96 -18.80
CA THR A 350 -3.75 -6.75 -19.37
C THR A 350 -4.95 -5.87 -19.67
N PRO A 351 -5.49 -5.89 -20.90
CA PRO A 351 -6.69 -5.15 -21.26
C PRO A 351 -7.88 -5.52 -20.38
N VAL A 352 -8.66 -4.49 -20.01
CA VAL A 352 -9.83 -4.63 -19.16
C VAL A 352 -11.04 -5.00 -20.03
N VAL A 353 -11.65 -6.13 -19.75
CA VAL A 353 -12.90 -6.59 -20.41
C VAL A 353 -14.09 -6.68 -19.45
N ASP A 354 -13.86 -6.46 -18.15
CA ASP A 354 -14.87 -6.54 -17.10
C ASP A 354 -14.59 -5.47 -16.02
N THR A 355 -15.58 -4.63 -15.73
CA THR A 355 -15.45 -3.52 -14.79
C THR A 355 -16.06 -3.79 -13.41
N ARG A 356 -16.52 -5.03 -13.13
CA ARG A 356 -17.14 -5.38 -11.84
C ARG A 356 -16.23 -5.10 -10.63
N PHE A 357 -14.93 -5.28 -10.81
CA PHE A 357 -13.90 -5.03 -9.81
C PHE A 357 -13.07 -3.80 -10.15
N ALA A 358 -13.58 -2.89 -10.98
CA ALA A 358 -12.77 -1.78 -11.45
C ALA A 358 -12.45 -0.78 -10.33
N THR A 359 -11.19 -0.35 -10.27
CA THR A 359 -10.86 0.93 -9.63
C THR A 359 -11.60 2.07 -10.34
N ASN A 360 -11.85 3.17 -9.62
CA ASN A 360 -12.53 4.30 -10.23
C ASN A 360 -11.61 4.96 -11.26
N ALA A 361 -12.17 5.27 -12.44
CA ALA A 361 -11.44 5.93 -13.50
C ALA A 361 -11.05 7.36 -13.09
N ASN A 362 -9.90 7.84 -13.55
CA ASN A 362 -9.45 9.22 -13.35
C ASN A 362 -9.42 9.66 -11.87
N THR A 363 -9.09 8.74 -10.97
CA THR A 363 -9.07 8.92 -9.52
C THR A 363 -7.67 8.56 -8.99
N PRO A 364 -6.94 9.51 -8.37
CA PRO A 364 -7.39 10.84 -7.92
C PRO A 364 -7.31 11.94 -9.00
N ALA A 365 -6.70 11.65 -10.15
CA ALA A 365 -6.52 12.62 -11.23
C ALA A 365 -6.74 11.97 -12.59
N ALA A 366 -6.97 12.81 -13.62
CA ALA A 366 -7.13 12.36 -14.99
C ALA A 366 -5.98 11.42 -15.43
N GLY A 367 -6.34 10.29 -16.04
CA GLY A 367 -5.39 9.27 -16.48
C GLY A 367 -4.86 8.33 -15.38
N SER A 368 -5.30 8.48 -14.12
CA SER A 368 -4.89 7.61 -13.00
C SER A 368 -6.07 6.82 -12.45
N ASN A 369 -5.90 5.54 -12.10
CA ASN A 369 -6.98 4.67 -11.62
C ASN A 369 -6.56 3.93 -10.33
N LEU A 370 -6.29 4.68 -9.26
CA LEU A 370 -5.60 4.16 -8.08
C LEU A 370 -6.55 3.53 -7.07
N TYR A 371 -6.20 2.31 -6.63
CA TYR A 371 -6.93 1.54 -5.62
C TYR A 371 -7.14 2.31 -4.30
N ARG A 372 -6.09 2.96 -3.76
CA ARG A 372 -6.13 3.70 -2.49
C ARG A 372 -7.09 4.90 -2.46
N PHE A 373 -7.57 5.35 -3.62
CA PHE A 373 -8.52 6.46 -3.74
C PHE A 373 -9.88 5.99 -4.29
N SER A 374 -10.02 4.71 -4.62
CA SER A 374 -11.22 4.16 -5.22
C SER A 374 -12.25 3.78 -4.16
N ARG A 375 -13.53 3.95 -4.51
CA ARG A 375 -14.69 3.62 -3.69
C ARG A 375 -15.62 2.64 -4.40
N GLY A 376 -16.40 1.93 -3.60
CA GLY A 376 -17.41 0.98 -4.06
C GLY A 376 -18.71 1.07 -3.28
N HIS A 377 -19.16 -0.06 -2.74
CA HIS A 377 -20.44 -0.19 -2.05
C HIS A 377 -20.57 0.80 -0.88
N GLY A 378 -21.69 1.52 -0.82
CA GLY A 378 -21.93 2.52 0.22
C GLY A 378 -20.96 3.71 0.20
N GLN A 379 -20.26 3.92 -0.93
CA GLN A 379 -19.18 4.90 -1.06
C GLN A 379 -18.02 4.66 -0.07
N LEU A 380 -17.85 3.42 0.39
CA LEU A 380 -16.67 3.04 1.15
C LEU A 380 -15.47 2.90 0.24
N GLN A 381 -14.32 3.36 0.74
CA GLN A 381 -13.02 3.16 0.11
C GLN A 381 -12.72 1.67 0.01
N CYS A 382 -12.08 1.25 -1.08
CA CYS A 382 -11.72 -0.16 -1.27
C CYS A 382 -10.90 -0.69 -0.08
N GLU A 383 -9.98 0.13 0.45
CA GLU A 383 -9.15 -0.20 1.61
C GLU A 383 -9.95 -0.46 2.90
N ALA A 384 -11.15 0.10 3.04
CA ALA A 384 -12.00 -0.14 4.21
C ALA A 384 -12.49 -1.59 4.29
N CYS A 385 -12.69 -2.25 3.14
CA CYS A 385 -13.15 -3.64 3.08
C CYS A 385 -11.99 -4.62 2.84
N HIS A 386 -11.03 -4.22 2.00
CA HIS A 386 -9.99 -5.11 1.51
C HIS A 386 -8.66 -4.95 2.24
N GLY A 387 -8.42 -3.87 3.01
CA GLY A 387 -7.11 -3.56 3.59
C GLY A 387 -6.23 -2.71 2.68
N ALA A 388 -5.09 -2.23 3.20
CA ALA A 388 -4.24 -1.29 2.49
C ALA A 388 -3.56 -1.90 1.25
N THR A 389 -3.12 -1.03 0.33
CA THR A 389 -2.30 -1.42 -0.83
C THR A 389 -1.12 -2.33 -0.41
N HIS A 390 -0.89 -3.40 -1.15
CA HIS A 390 0.09 -4.48 -0.86
C HIS A 390 -0.11 -5.28 0.44
N ALA A 391 -1.10 -4.91 1.27
CA ALA A 391 -1.49 -5.60 2.51
C ALA A 391 -2.97 -6.03 2.50
N ILE A 392 -3.56 -6.18 1.30
CA ILE A 392 -4.96 -6.63 1.14
C ILE A 392 -5.20 -7.95 1.86
N TYR A 393 -6.35 -8.09 2.51
CA TYR A 393 -6.67 -9.23 3.35
C TYR A 393 -6.94 -10.54 2.57
N PRO A 394 -6.62 -11.70 3.16
CA PRO A 394 -5.86 -11.84 4.41
C PRO A 394 -4.36 -11.59 4.18
N SER A 395 -3.74 -10.85 5.09
CA SER A 395 -2.30 -10.60 5.08
C SER A 395 -1.52 -11.78 5.69
N LEU A 396 -0.24 -11.91 5.34
CA LEU A 396 0.75 -12.75 6.02
C LEU A 396 1.05 -12.26 7.44
N ARG A 397 0.86 -10.96 7.71
CA ARG A 397 1.08 -10.36 9.03
C ARG A 397 -0.21 -10.34 9.82
N ALA A 398 -0.16 -10.81 11.06
CA ALA A 398 -1.33 -10.92 11.92
C ALA A 398 -1.87 -9.52 12.29
N GLU A 399 -0.96 -8.54 12.40
CA GLU A 399 -1.23 -7.15 12.75
C GLU A 399 -2.16 -6.49 11.74
N ASP A 400 -1.96 -6.71 10.43
CA ASP A 400 -2.87 -6.19 9.39
C ASP A 400 -4.28 -6.78 9.54
N ASN A 401 -4.39 -8.05 9.96
CA ASN A 401 -5.67 -8.75 10.00
C ASN A 401 -6.56 -8.36 11.20
N VAL A 402 -6.03 -7.63 12.20
CA VAL A 402 -6.73 -7.27 13.45
C VAL A 402 -8.07 -6.61 13.17
N GLN A 403 -8.10 -5.59 12.29
CA GLN A 403 -9.33 -4.89 11.94
C GLN A 403 -10.36 -5.83 11.34
N SER A 404 -9.97 -6.69 10.39
CA SER A 404 -10.89 -7.62 9.74
C SER A 404 -11.47 -8.62 10.75
N ILE A 405 -10.62 -9.20 11.61
CA ILE A 405 -11.04 -10.16 12.63
C ILE A 405 -12.01 -9.51 13.62
N ALA A 406 -11.69 -8.30 14.10
CA ALA A 406 -12.56 -7.57 15.02
C ALA A 406 -13.92 -7.23 14.40
N ALA A 407 -13.95 -6.93 13.10
CA ALA A 407 -15.18 -6.58 12.40
C ALA A 407 -16.10 -7.78 12.15
N GLN A 408 -15.57 -8.91 11.65
CA GLN A 408 -16.38 -10.03 11.14
C GLN A 408 -16.10 -11.39 11.79
N GLY A 409 -15.18 -11.47 12.75
CA GLY A 409 -14.82 -12.70 13.46
C GLY A 409 -13.80 -13.60 12.75
N HIS A 410 -13.30 -13.20 11.57
CA HIS A 410 -12.25 -13.94 10.86
C HIS A 410 -11.37 -13.00 10.02
N ALA A 411 -10.15 -13.45 9.71
CA ALA A 411 -9.26 -12.75 8.80
C ALA A 411 -9.79 -12.84 7.37
N GLY A 412 -9.62 -11.77 6.59
CA GLY A 412 -10.02 -11.73 5.18
C GLY A 412 -10.68 -10.41 4.80
N THR A 413 -10.98 -10.26 3.51
CA THR A 413 -11.82 -9.15 3.05
C THR A 413 -13.12 -9.13 3.85
N ILE A 414 -13.57 -7.94 4.27
CA ILE A 414 -14.85 -7.78 4.97
C ILE A 414 -15.98 -8.18 4.02
N ALA A 415 -16.62 -9.30 4.32
CA ALA A 415 -17.66 -9.91 3.50
C ALA A 415 -18.95 -10.18 4.29
N GLU A 416 -18.91 -10.15 5.62
CA GLU A 416 -20.11 -10.32 6.45
C GLU A 416 -20.92 -9.01 6.50
N CYS A 417 -22.09 -9.00 5.86
CA CYS A 417 -22.92 -7.80 5.71
C CYS A 417 -23.34 -7.20 7.07
N THR A 418 -23.39 -8.01 8.13
CA THR A 418 -23.75 -7.62 9.50
C THR A 418 -22.72 -6.69 10.16
N VAL A 419 -21.53 -6.56 9.57
CA VAL A 419 -20.55 -5.54 9.96
C VAL A 419 -21.17 -4.15 9.88
N CYS A 420 -21.97 -3.87 8.84
CA CYS A 420 -22.61 -2.57 8.64
C CYS A 420 -24.15 -2.62 8.75
N HIS A 421 -24.77 -3.75 8.42
CA HIS A 421 -26.22 -3.87 8.38
C HIS A 421 -26.77 -4.60 9.61
N THR A 422 -27.56 -3.91 10.44
CA THR A 422 -28.20 -4.56 11.61
C THR A 422 -29.18 -5.65 11.22
N THR A 423 -29.72 -5.56 10.01
CA THR A 423 -30.47 -6.60 9.32
C THR A 423 -30.01 -6.60 7.87
N VAL A 424 -29.56 -7.75 7.39
CA VAL A 424 -29.03 -7.86 6.03
C VAL A 424 -30.20 -7.75 5.04
N PRO A 425 -30.17 -6.79 4.11
CA PRO A 425 -31.20 -6.71 3.07
C PRO A 425 -31.19 -7.97 2.22
N ASN A 426 -32.35 -8.48 1.82
CA ASN A 426 -32.43 -9.55 0.83
C ASN A 426 -32.43 -8.97 -0.58
N THR A 427 -31.35 -9.17 -1.33
CA THR A 427 -31.14 -8.57 -2.65
C THR A 427 -30.37 -9.53 -3.55
N VAL A 428 -30.64 -9.45 -4.86
CA VAL A 428 -29.93 -10.24 -5.89
C VAL A 428 -28.62 -9.58 -6.33
N THR A 429 -28.54 -8.24 -6.36
CA THR A 429 -27.34 -7.53 -6.86
C THR A 429 -26.98 -6.26 -6.08
N GLY A 430 -27.53 -6.09 -4.87
CA GLY A 430 -27.43 -4.85 -4.09
C GLY A 430 -26.17 -4.75 -3.23
N GLY A 431 -25.42 -5.84 -3.09
CA GLY A 431 -24.15 -5.89 -2.37
C GLY A 431 -22.97 -5.36 -3.18
N PRO A 432 -21.76 -5.37 -2.59
CA PRO A 432 -20.53 -5.00 -3.29
C PRO A 432 -20.33 -5.85 -4.54
N HIS A 433 -19.82 -5.25 -5.63
CA HIS A 433 -19.53 -5.96 -6.89
C HIS A 433 -20.74 -6.69 -7.49
N GLY A 434 -21.97 -6.26 -7.19
CA GLY A 434 -23.19 -6.93 -7.64
C GLY A 434 -23.49 -8.23 -6.90
N MET A 435 -22.92 -8.43 -5.72
CA MET A 435 -23.20 -9.60 -4.88
C MET A 435 -24.64 -9.59 -4.37
N HIS A 436 -25.24 -10.78 -4.32
CA HIS A 436 -26.48 -11.01 -3.60
C HIS A 436 -26.24 -11.14 -2.09
N THR A 437 -27.33 -11.17 -1.34
CA THR A 437 -27.32 -11.46 0.10
C THR A 437 -26.71 -12.82 0.37
N ILE A 438 -25.83 -12.92 1.37
CA ILE A 438 -25.30 -14.21 1.81
C ILE A 438 -25.96 -14.58 3.14
N GLY A 439 -26.42 -15.82 3.26
CA GLY A 439 -27.03 -16.33 4.49
C GLY A 439 -28.22 -17.24 4.24
N GLN A 440 -28.79 -17.79 5.32
CA GLN A 440 -29.96 -18.67 5.25
C GLN A 440 -31.16 -18.02 4.54
N GLN A 441 -31.35 -16.71 4.75
CA GLN A 441 -32.43 -15.97 4.11
C GLN A 441 -32.35 -16.00 2.58
N TRP A 442 -31.13 -15.97 2.02
CA TRP A 442 -30.92 -16.11 0.58
C TRP A 442 -31.27 -17.52 0.12
N ILE A 443 -30.78 -18.55 0.83
CA ILE A 443 -31.10 -19.95 0.51
C ILE A 443 -32.62 -20.18 0.46
N SER A 444 -33.39 -19.59 1.38
CA SER A 444 -34.86 -19.73 1.38
C SER A 444 -35.60 -18.94 0.29
N LYS A 445 -34.93 -18.06 -0.46
CA LYS A 445 -35.59 -17.13 -1.42
C LYS A 445 -34.92 -17.04 -2.79
N HIS A 446 -33.78 -17.68 -2.99
CA HIS A 446 -33.04 -17.59 -4.24
C HIS A 446 -33.76 -18.27 -5.42
N GLN A 447 -34.71 -19.16 -5.15
CA GLN A 447 -35.55 -19.80 -6.17
C GLN A 447 -36.26 -18.75 -7.04
N ASP A 448 -36.90 -17.75 -6.43
CA ASP A 448 -37.60 -16.68 -7.17
C ASP A 448 -36.64 -15.93 -8.12
N ALA A 449 -35.38 -15.74 -7.71
CA ALA A 449 -34.36 -15.10 -8.53
C ALA A 449 -33.89 -16.01 -9.68
N ALA A 450 -33.77 -17.31 -9.44
CA ALA A 450 -33.41 -18.31 -10.45
C ALA A 450 -34.53 -18.49 -11.49
N ASP A 451 -35.78 -18.63 -11.04
CA ASP A 451 -36.98 -18.75 -11.90
C ASP A 451 -37.17 -17.51 -12.77
N GLY A 452 -36.86 -16.33 -12.22
CA GLY A 452 -36.89 -15.08 -12.96
C GLY A 452 -35.87 -15.05 -14.09
N ASN A 453 -34.59 -15.31 -13.79
CA ASN A 453 -33.53 -15.43 -14.79
C ASN A 453 -32.23 -16.03 -14.23
N ALA A 454 -32.11 -17.36 -14.25
CA ALA A 454 -30.91 -18.07 -13.82
C ALA A 454 -29.62 -17.65 -14.56
N LYS A 455 -29.70 -17.13 -15.80
CA LYS A 455 -28.50 -16.68 -16.54
C LYS A 455 -27.76 -15.55 -15.82
N ASN A 456 -28.45 -14.75 -15.00
CA ASN A 456 -27.82 -13.69 -14.21
C ASN A 456 -26.81 -14.25 -13.20
N CYS A 457 -27.01 -15.47 -12.71
CA CYS A 457 -26.12 -16.12 -11.75
C CYS A 457 -24.76 -16.49 -12.38
N THR A 458 -24.72 -16.70 -13.69
CA THR A 458 -23.51 -17.19 -14.40
C THR A 458 -22.32 -16.23 -14.32
N ALA A 459 -22.59 -14.93 -14.09
CA ALA A 459 -21.56 -13.92 -13.91
C ALA A 459 -20.66 -14.19 -12.69
N CYS A 460 -21.21 -14.85 -11.65
CA CYS A 460 -20.50 -15.14 -10.40
C CYS A 460 -20.37 -16.64 -10.13
N HIS A 461 -21.29 -17.47 -10.61
CA HIS A 461 -21.32 -18.92 -10.37
C HIS A 461 -20.82 -19.75 -11.57
N GLY A 462 -20.23 -19.11 -12.57
CA GLY A 462 -19.72 -19.77 -13.77
C GLY A 462 -20.79 -20.00 -14.84
N LYS A 463 -20.37 -20.07 -16.10
CA LYS A 463 -21.28 -20.32 -17.25
C LYS A 463 -21.94 -21.71 -17.20
N ASP A 464 -21.33 -22.63 -16.48
CA ASP A 464 -21.78 -24.00 -16.26
C ASP A 464 -22.48 -24.19 -14.90
N TYR A 465 -22.65 -23.11 -14.13
CA TYR A 465 -23.29 -23.12 -12.80
C TYR A 465 -22.55 -23.98 -11.75
N ARG A 466 -21.30 -24.37 -12.01
CA ARG A 466 -20.48 -25.22 -11.14
C ARG A 466 -19.65 -24.44 -10.13
N GLY A 467 -19.95 -23.15 -9.98
CA GLY A 467 -19.20 -22.23 -9.13
C GLY A 467 -18.00 -21.62 -9.86
N SER A 468 -17.49 -20.53 -9.30
CA SER A 468 -16.29 -19.89 -9.79
C SER A 468 -15.47 -19.30 -8.63
N GLN A 469 -14.35 -18.67 -8.95
CA GLN A 469 -13.58 -17.91 -7.95
C GLN A 469 -14.41 -16.83 -7.24
N LEU A 470 -15.48 -16.33 -7.88
CA LEU A 470 -16.37 -15.31 -7.31
C LEU A 470 -17.45 -15.89 -6.38
N SER A 471 -17.82 -17.17 -6.52
CA SER A 471 -18.80 -17.81 -5.63
C SER A 471 -18.15 -18.48 -4.41
N LYS A 472 -16.88 -18.19 -4.14
CA LYS A 472 -16.15 -18.70 -2.99
C LYS A 472 -16.74 -18.19 -1.68
N THR A 473 -16.97 -19.09 -0.74
CA THR A 473 -17.30 -18.73 0.64
C THR A 473 -16.08 -18.07 1.32
N PHE A 474 -16.28 -16.93 1.99
CA PHE A 474 -15.20 -16.26 2.74
C PHE A 474 -14.92 -16.93 4.10
N SER A 475 -15.92 -17.62 4.64
CA SER A 475 -15.89 -18.31 5.93
C SER A 475 -16.69 -19.61 5.81
N ALA A 476 -16.36 -20.58 6.67
CA ALA A 476 -17.12 -21.82 6.77
C ALA A 476 -18.55 -21.52 7.21
N ARG A 477 -19.52 -22.19 6.61
CA ARG A 477 -20.94 -21.91 6.85
C ARG A 477 -21.81 -23.13 6.61
N SER A 478 -22.93 -23.20 7.32
CA SER A 478 -23.93 -24.24 7.19
C SER A 478 -25.28 -23.63 6.86
N PHE A 479 -26.03 -24.29 6.00
CA PHE A 479 -27.36 -23.90 5.58
C PHE A 479 -28.33 -25.04 5.76
N SER A 480 -29.53 -24.73 6.25
CA SER A 480 -30.66 -25.65 6.24
C SER A 480 -31.29 -25.64 4.86
N ILE A 481 -31.50 -26.83 4.31
CA ILE A 481 -32.18 -27.10 3.03
C ILE A 481 -33.28 -28.14 3.29
N ASP A 482 -34.18 -28.34 2.33
CA ASP A 482 -35.35 -29.22 2.49
C ASP A 482 -34.98 -30.67 2.85
N HIS A 483 -33.77 -31.10 2.50
CA HIS A 483 -33.27 -32.46 2.73
C HIS A 483 -32.14 -32.54 3.78
N GLY A 484 -32.00 -31.53 4.63
CA GLY A 484 -31.07 -31.55 5.77
C GLY A 484 -30.21 -30.30 5.88
N THR A 485 -28.95 -30.48 6.27
CA THR A 485 -27.99 -29.38 6.44
C THR A 485 -26.83 -29.57 5.49
N LYS A 486 -26.55 -28.54 4.68
CA LYS A 486 -25.36 -28.48 3.83
C LYS A 486 -24.30 -27.59 4.49
N THR A 487 -23.10 -28.11 4.63
CA THR A 487 -21.97 -27.38 5.22
C THR A 487 -20.88 -27.17 4.17
N PHE A 488 -20.39 -25.95 4.08
CA PHE A 488 -19.31 -25.54 3.20
C PHE A 488 -18.11 -25.09 4.03
N ALA A 489 -16.93 -25.59 3.69
CA ALA A 489 -15.67 -25.04 4.19
C ALA A 489 -15.45 -23.63 3.60
N ALA A 490 -14.59 -22.84 4.24
CA ALA A 490 -14.12 -21.59 3.66
C ALA A 490 -13.39 -21.85 2.33
N GLY A 491 -13.65 -21.03 1.32
CA GLY A 491 -13.07 -21.15 -0.02
C GLY A 491 -13.80 -22.09 -0.97
N HIS A 492 -14.87 -22.78 -0.52
CA HIS A 492 -15.71 -23.60 -1.39
C HIS A 492 -16.41 -22.73 -2.44
N GLN A 493 -16.30 -23.11 -3.71
CA GLN A 493 -16.98 -22.42 -4.82
C GLN A 493 -18.42 -22.90 -4.88
N VAL A 494 -19.36 -22.12 -4.35
CA VAL A 494 -20.77 -22.51 -4.29
C VAL A 494 -21.33 -22.62 -5.71
N SER A 495 -22.03 -23.73 -5.96
CA SER A 495 -22.61 -24.11 -7.24
C SER A 495 -24.08 -24.51 -7.09
N CYS A 496 -24.85 -24.48 -8.18
CA CYS A 496 -26.21 -25.02 -8.18
C CYS A 496 -26.19 -26.53 -7.87
N TYR A 497 -25.13 -27.22 -8.33
CA TYR A 497 -24.93 -28.66 -8.16
C TYR A 497 -24.62 -29.10 -6.72
N ASP A 498 -24.37 -28.16 -5.81
CA ASP A 498 -24.16 -28.49 -4.40
C ASP A 498 -25.46 -28.93 -3.71
N CYS A 499 -26.61 -28.47 -4.20
CA CYS A 499 -27.93 -28.69 -3.61
C CYS A 499 -28.98 -29.22 -4.59
N HIS A 500 -28.79 -29.01 -5.89
CA HIS A 500 -29.72 -29.37 -6.97
C HIS A 500 -29.00 -30.11 -8.10
N ASN A 501 -29.73 -30.63 -9.09
CA ASN A 501 -29.20 -31.22 -10.31
C ASN A 501 -29.02 -30.21 -11.45
N GLY A 502 -28.75 -28.94 -11.12
CA GLY A 502 -28.52 -27.86 -12.09
C GLY A 502 -29.35 -26.62 -11.82
N PRO A 503 -29.33 -25.64 -12.75
CA PRO A 503 -30.01 -24.35 -12.58
C PRO A 503 -31.54 -24.40 -12.79
N ASP A 504 -32.04 -25.39 -13.53
CA ASP A 504 -33.48 -25.53 -13.86
C ASP A 504 -34.28 -26.29 -12.79
N GLY A 505 -33.62 -26.73 -11.71
CA GLY A 505 -34.22 -27.50 -10.64
C GLY A 505 -34.43 -28.98 -10.96
N GLU A 506 -33.80 -29.84 -10.16
CA GLU A 506 -34.36 -30.98 -9.41
C GLU A 506 -33.38 -31.32 -8.29
#